data_AF-A0A3B3QLH0-F1
#
_entry.id   AF-A0A3B3QLH0-F1
#
_cell.length_a   1.000
_cell.length_b   1.000
_cell.length_c   1.000
_cell.angle_alpha   90.00
_cell.angle_beta   90.00
_cell.angle_gamma   90.00
#
_symmetry.space_group_name_H-M   'P 1'
#
loop_
_entity.id
_entity.type
_entity.pdbx_description
1 polymer ?
#
loop_
_entity_poly.entity_id
_entity_poly.type
_entity_poly.pdbx_seq_one_letter_code
_entity_poly.pdbx_strand_id
1 'polypeptide(L)'
;MTHLLGRQDCVDSLRRDLTDIQGAVLDVLSCTGPVRFSSWKFPDKMSCNLDLASLLEQYDFVEGEEEFNQHSHVVLLELMIDRYGLTAIVLLLCHMMSLLTHMNRDVGSYSALHISLCFCTLALD
;
A
#
# COMPACT_ATOMS: atom_id res chain seq x y z
N MET A 1 -13.07 25.98 0.94
CA MET A 1 -12.11 24.85 1.02
C MET A 1 -11.50 24.47 -0.33
N THR A 2 -11.99 24.98 -1.47
CA THR A 2 -11.50 24.64 -2.82
C THR A 2 -10.14 25.26 -3.20
N HIS A 3 -9.70 26.33 -2.54
CA HIS A 3 -8.47 27.05 -2.88
C HIS A 3 -7.15 26.28 -2.64
N LEU A 4 -7.18 25.12 -1.97
CA LEU A 4 -6.01 24.28 -1.75
C LEU A 4 -5.91 23.12 -2.72
N LEU A 5 -7.00 22.80 -3.42
CA LEU A 5 -7.07 21.68 -4.35
C LEU A 5 -6.26 22.03 -5.60
N GLY A 6 -5.37 21.13 -6.02
CA GLY A 6 -4.51 21.35 -7.20
C GLY A 6 -3.40 22.39 -7.03
N ARG A 7 -3.14 22.89 -5.82
CA ARG A 7 -1.96 23.73 -5.58
C ARG A 7 -0.66 22.94 -5.72
N GLN A 8 0.35 23.54 -6.34
CA GLN A 8 1.66 22.93 -6.56
C GLN A 8 2.29 22.41 -5.27
N ASP A 9 2.28 23.19 -4.20
CA ASP A 9 2.86 22.80 -2.91
C ASP A 9 2.19 21.56 -2.30
N CYS A 10 0.88 21.42 -2.50
CA CYS A 10 0.15 20.24 -2.04
C CYS A 10 0.44 19.01 -2.92
N VAL A 11 0.47 19.17 -4.24
CA VAL A 11 0.81 18.09 -5.18
C VAL A 11 2.23 17.58 -4.92
N ASP A 12 3.20 18.49 -4.78
CA ASP A 12 4.58 18.15 -4.47
C ASP A 12 4.73 17.43 -3.12
N SER A 13 3.97 17.85 -2.10
CA SER A 13 3.95 17.17 -0.80
C SER A 13 3.41 15.75 -0.95
N LEU A 14 2.25 15.57 -1.59
CA LEU A 14 1.63 14.26 -1.78
C LEU A 14 2.55 13.30 -2.54
N ARG A 15 3.29 13.78 -3.54
CA ARG A 15 4.27 12.96 -4.28
C ARG A 15 5.40 12.47 -3.38
N ARG A 16 5.91 13.33 -2.49
CA ARG A 16 6.96 12.95 -1.52
C ARG A 16 6.40 11.94 -0.52
N ASP A 17 5.24 12.21 0.05
CA ASP A 17 4.57 11.33 1.01
C ASP A 17 4.32 9.93 0.40
N LEU A 18 3.84 9.88 -0.85
CA LEU A 18 3.66 8.62 -1.59
C LEU A 18 4.98 7.87 -1.81
N THR A 19 6.06 8.57 -2.11
CA THR A 19 7.38 7.97 -2.28
C THR A 19 7.88 7.35 -0.98
N ASP A 20 7.72 8.07 0.14
CA ASP A 20 8.11 7.61 1.47
C ASP A 20 7.29 6.39 1.90
N ILE A 21 5.97 6.43 1.70
CA ILE A 21 5.08 5.29 2.01
C ILE A 21 5.43 4.09 1.13
N GLN A 22 5.74 4.28 -0.15
CA GLN A 22 6.14 3.18 -1.02
C GLN A 22 7.45 2.54 -0.55
N GLY A 23 8.41 3.33 -0.06
CA GLY A 23 9.60 2.81 0.61
C GLY A 23 9.24 1.92 1.80
N ALA A 24 8.38 2.41 2.70
CA ALA A 24 7.93 1.65 3.86
C ALA A 24 7.17 0.36 3.47
N VAL A 25 6.34 0.40 2.42
CA VAL A 25 5.66 -0.78 1.86
C VAL A 25 6.71 -1.80 1.41
N LEU A 26 7.71 -1.40 0.62
CA LEU A 26 8.75 -2.31 0.14
C LEU A 26 9.55 -2.93 1.30
N ASP A 27 9.87 -2.14 2.33
CA ASP A 27 10.56 -2.63 3.53
C ASP A 27 9.74 -3.70 4.27
N VAL A 28 8.44 -3.47 4.46
CA VAL A 28 7.55 -4.46 5.09
C VAL A 28 7.42 -5.71 4.21
N LEU A 29 7.21 -5.54 2.91
CA LEU A 29 7.08 -6.65 1.95
C LEU A 29 8.37 -7.47 1.83
N SER A 30 9.54 -6.86 2.04
CA SER A 30 10.80 -7.60 2.07
C SER A 30 10.87 -8.58 3.25
N CYS A 31 10.24 -8.25 4.38
CA CYS A 31 10.18 -9.08 5.57
C CYS A 31 9.08 -10.15 5.50
N THR A 32 7.94 -9.82 4.89
CA THR A 32 6.80 -10.73 4.79
C THR A 32 6.86 -11.60 3.55
N GLY A 33 7.51 -11.17 2.48
CA GLY A 33 7.34 -11.76 1.16
C GLY A 33 6.10 -11.22 0.43
N PRO A 34 5.90 -11.64 -0.83
CA PRO A 34 4.88 -11.08 -1.70
C PRO A 34 3.47 -11.40 -1.21
N VAL A 35 2.63 -10.37 -1.13
CA VAL A 35 1.21 -10.47 -0.76
C VAL A 35 0.35 -10.04 -1.94
N ARG A 36 -0.71 -10.80 -2.18
CA ARG A 36 -1.59 -10.63 -3.33
C ARG A 36 -2.88 -9.91 -2.91
N PHE A 37 -2.82 -8.59 -2.78
CA PHE A 37 -4.01 -7.75 -2.62
C PHE A 37 -4.24 -6.92 -3.88
N SER A 38 -5.48 -6.90 -4.37
CA SER A 38 -5.88 -5.94 -5.41
C SER A 38 -5.75 -4.52 -4.88
N SER A 39 -5.35 -3.59 -5.74
CA SER A 39 -5.39 -2.17 -5.41
C SER A 39 -6.84 -1.73 -5.23
N TRP A 40 -7.08 -0.95 -4.17
CA TRP A 40 -8.35 -0.28 -3.96
C TRP A 40 -8.64 0.75 -5.06
N LYS A 41 -7.60 1.47 -5.53
CA LYS A 41 -7.73 2.45 -6.62
C LYS A 41 -7.82 1.80 -8.00
N PHE A 42 -7.02 0.76 -8.25
CA PHE A 42 -6.98 0.03 -9.52
C PHE A 42 -7.31 -1.46 -9.28
N PRO A 43 -8.61 -1.82 -9.17
CA PRO A 43 -9.01 -3.17 -8.77
C PRO A 43 -8.57 -4.27 -9.74
N ASP A 44 -8.27 -3.89 -10.98
CA ASP A 44 -7.70 -4.73 -12.04
C ASP A 44 -6.20 -5.03 -11.84
N LYS A 45 -5.53 -4.31 -10.93
CA LYS A 45 -4.10 -4.43 -10.67
C LYS A 45 -3.83 -4.89 -9.25
N MET A 46 -2.74 -5.64 -9.10
CA MET A 46 -2.21 -5.96 -7.76
C MET A 46 -1.60 -4.70 -7.15
N SER A 47 -1.96 -4.39 -5.90
CA SER A 47 -1.47 -3.20 -5.20
C SER A 47 0.06 -3.17 -5.10
N CYS A 48 0.69 -4.32 -4.85
CA CYS A 48 2.15 -4.46 -4.82
C CYS A 48 2.84 -4.28 -6.19
N ASN A 49 2.13 -4.42 -7.30
CA ASN A 49 2.68 -4.30 -8.67
C ASN A 49 2.41 -2.94 -9.30
N LEU A 50 1.84 -1.99 -8.57
CA LEU A 50 1.63 -0.64 -9.10
C LEU A 50 2.97 0.06 -9.31
N ASP A 51 3.23 0.46 -10.56
CA ASP A 51 4.36 1.28 -10.93
C ASP A 51 4.12 2.72 -10.46
N LEU A 52 4.48 2.98 -9.20
CA LEU A 52 4.27 4.27 -8.59
C LEU A 52 5.12 5.37 -9.24
N ALA A 53 6.29 5.04 -9.80
CA ALA A 53 7.12 6.03 -10.47
C ALA A 53 6.40 6.61 -11.70
N SER A 54 5.86 5.73 -12.56
CA SER A 54 5.08 6.14 -13.72
C SER A 54 3.79 6.89 -13.33
N LEU A 55 3.11 6.46 -12.27
CA LEU A 55 1.90 7.14 -11.78
C LEU A 55 2.21 8.54 -11.23
N LEU A 56 3.29 8.69 -10.46
CA LEU A 56 3.71 9.99 -9.97
C LEU A 56 4.07 10.90 -11.16
N GLU A 57 4.83 10.44 -12.15
CA GLU A 57 5.12 11.22 -13.35
C GLU A 57 3.85 11.64 -14.10
N GLN A 58 2.88 10.73 -14.25
CA GLN A 58 1.61 11.01 -14.92
C GLN A 58 0.78 12.11 -14.23
N TYR A 59 0.79 12.18 -12.90
CA TYR A 59 -0.02 13.09 -12.11
C TYR A 59 0.80 14.24 -11.52
N ASP A 60 1.77 14.76 -12.29
CA ASP A 60 2.56 15.93 -11.90
C ASP A 60 1.79 17.25 -11.98
N PHE A 61 2.30 18.26 -11.29
CA PHE A 61 1.75 19.61 -11.40
C PHE A 61 2.08 20.22 -12.77
N VAL A 62 1.08 20.79 -13.43
CA VAL A 62 1.24 21.47 -14.72
C VAL A 62 0.78 22.92 -14.61
N GLU A 63 1.67 23.87 -14.89
CA GLU A 63 1.35 25.30 -14.81
C GLU A 63 0.24 25.67 -15.81
N GLY A 64 -0.78 26.38 -15.34
CA GLY A 64 -1.92 26.83 -16.16
C GLY A 64 -3.07 25.83 -16.30
N GLU A 65 -2.92 24.59 -15.83
CA GLU A 65 -3.90 23.51 -15.99
C GLU A 65 -4.63 23.21 -14.65
N GLU A 66 -5.49 24.12 -14.19
CA GLU A 66 -6.10 24.02 -12.85
C GLU A 66 -6.97 22.78 -12.66
N GLU A 67 -7.83 22.43 -13.63
CA GLU A 67 -8.69 21.24 -13.55
C GLU A 67 -7.88 19.95 -13.50
N PHE A 68 -6.81 19.87 -14.31
CA PHE A 68 -5.89 18.74 -14.29
C PHE A 68 -5.18 18.63 -12.95
N ASN A 69 -4.67 19.74 -12.41
CA ASN A 69 -3.97 19.73 -11.12
C ASN A 69 -4.89 19.32 -9.97
N GLN A 70 -6.16 19.75 -9.99
CA GLN A 70 -7.16 19.30 -9.03
C GLN A 70 -7.40 17.79 -9.15
N HIS A 71 -7.50 17.27 -10.38
CA HIS A 71 -7.63 15.84 -10.62
C HIS A 71 -6.40 15.07 -10.11
N SER A 72 -5.19 15.51 -10.46
CA SER A 72 -3.92 14.94 -9.99
C SER A 72 -3.85 14.91 -8.46
N HIS A 73 -4.22 16.00 -7.77
CA HIS A 73 -4.28 16.04 -6.31
C HIS A 73 -5.19 14.94 -5.75
N VAL A 74 -6.42 14.80 -6.29
CA VAL A 74 -7.37 13.77 -5.82
C VAL A 74 -6.82 12.37 -6.07
N VAL A 75 -6.26 12.11 -7.26
CA VAL A 75 -5.71 10.78 -7.58
C VAL A 75 -4.52 10.43 -6.70
N LEU A 76 -3.62 11.38 -6.44
CA LEU A 76 -2.50 11.18 -5.51
C LEU A 76 -2.99 10.89 -4.08
N LEU A 77 -4.06 11.54 -3.63
CA LEU A 77 -4.66 11.26 -2.32
C LEU A 77 -5.30 9.85 -2.26
N GLU A 78 -5.97 9.43 -3.33
CA GLU A 78 -6.52 8.07 -3.43
C GLU A 78 -5.41 7.01 -3.47
N LEU A 79 -4.30 7.28 -4.17
CA LEU A 79 -3.11 6.44 -4.16
C LEU A 79 -2.51 6.34 -2.75
N MET A 80 -2.50 7.43 -2.00
CA MET A 80 -1.98 7.43 -0.64
C MET A 80 -2.82 6.53 0.27
N ILE A 81 -4.15 6.62 0.15
CA ILE A 81 -5.09 5.73 0.85
C ILE A 81 -4.87 4.27 0.44
N ASP A 82 -4.67 3.98 -0.85
CA ASP A 82 -4.38 2.64 -1.35
C ASP A 82 -3.12 2.04 -0.71
N ARG A 83 -2.02 2.81 -0.66
CA ARG A 83 -0.76 2.37 -0.05
C ARG A 83 -0.91 2.13 1.45
N TYR A 84 -1.55 3.05 2.17
CA TYR A 84 -1.79 2.88 3.61
C TYR A 84 -2.68 1.67 3.91
N GLY A 85 -3.70 1.44 3.08
CA GLY A 85 -4.56 0.26 3.18
C GLY A 85 -3.76 -1.04 3.07
N LEU A 86 -2.88 -1.13 2.07
CA LEU A 86 -1.99 -2.28 1.91
C LEU A 86 -1.11 -2.47 3.14
N THR A 87 -0.39 -1.44 3.58
CA THR A 87 0.50 -1.52 4.76
C THR A 87 -0.26 -1.94 6.01
N ALA A 88 -1.44 -1.36 6.25
CA ALA A 88 -2.26 -1.70 7.41
C ALA A 88 -2.74 -3.16 7.36
N ILE A 89 -3.19 -3.65 6.20
CA ILE A 89 -3.60 -5.06 6.04
C ILE A 89 -2.42 -6.00 6.31
N VAL A 90 -1.24 -5.72 5.75
CA VAL A 90 -0.05 -6.57 5.94
C VAL A 90 0.39 -6.59 7.41
N LEU A 91 0.41 -5.44 8.08
CA LEU A 91 0.75 -5.34 9.50
C LEU A 91 -0.28 -6.06 10.39
N LEU A 92 -1.57 -5.90 10.10
CA LEU A 92 -2.64 -6.61 10.82
C LEU A 92 -2.53 -8.11 10.65
N LEU A 93 -2.26 -8.60 9.44
CA LEU A 93 -2.04 -10.02 9.18
C LEU A 93 -0.80 -10.53 9.92
N CYS A 94 0.32 -9.81 9.87
CA CYS A 94 1.52 -10.16 10.61
C CYS A 94 1.28 -10.22 12.12
N HIS A 95 0.53 -9.25 12.65
CA HIS A 95 0.19 -9.20 14.07
C HIS A 95 -0.73 -10.35 14.47
N MET A 96 -1.78 -10.63 13.69
CA MET A 96 -2.70 -11.76 13.91
C MET A 96 -1.95 -13.09 13.87
N MET A 97 -1.05 -13.30 12.90
CA MET A 97 -0.23 -14.50 12.83
C MET A 97 0.68 -14.62 14.06
N SER A 98 1.28 -13.52 14.51
CA SER A 98 2.10 -13.50 15.73
C SER A 98 1.28 -13.88 16.97
N LEU A 99 0.07 -13.35 17.12
CA LEU A 99 -0.85 -13.70 18.21
C LEU A 99 -1.27 -15.18 18.15
N LEU A 100 -1.59 -15.70 16.96
CA LEU A 100 -1.89 -17.12 16.77
C LEU A 100 -0.69 -18.00 17.14
N THR A 101 0.54 -17.63 16.76
CA THR A 101 1.74 -18.38 17.14
C THR A 101 1.98 -18.35 18.65
N HIS A 102 1.68 -17.24 19.32
CA HIS A 102 1.80 -17.09 20.76
C HIS A 102 0.77 -17.96 21.48
N MET A 103 -0.49 -17.90 21.08
CA MET A 103 -1.57 -18.73 21.65
C MET A 103 -1.36 -20.23 21.42
N ASN A 104 -0.80 -20.63 20.27
CA ASN A 104 -0.53 -22.03 19.96
C ASN A 104 0.68 -22.58 20.76
N ARG A 105 1.64 -21.70 21.10
CA ARG A 105 2.79 -22.07 21.95
C ARG A 105 2.36 -22.50 23.36
N ASP A 106 1.28 -21.94 23.90
CA ASP A 106 0.73 -22.31 25.21
C ASP A 106 -0.04 -23.64 25.20
N VAL A 107 -0.46 -24.16 24.03
CA VAL A 107 -1.30 -25.37 23.93
C VAL A 107 -0.51 -26.64 23.56
N GLY A 108 0.75 -26.51 23.17
CA GLY A 108 1.69 -27.62 23.04
C GLY A 108 1.59 -28.39 21.71
N SER A 109 2.77 -28.52 21.06
CA SER A 109 3.17 -29.48 20.01
C SER A 109 2.24 -29.69 18.80
N TYR A 110 2.82 -29.66 17.59
CA TYR A 110 2.21 -29.91 16.26
C TYR A 110 1.52 -28.73 15.54
N SER A 111 2.22 -27.62 15.28
CA SER A 111 1.61 -26.58 14.41
C SER A 111 2.58 -25.64 13.69
N ALA A 112 3.90 -25.82 13.79
CA ALA A 112 4.87 -24.96 13.08
C ALA A 112 4.78 -25.11 11.55
N LEU A 113 4.40 -26.29 11.04
CA LEU A 113 4.21 -26.55 9.60
C LEU A 113 2.98 -25.85 9.01
N HIS A 114 1.96 -25.51 9.81
CA HIS A 114 0.72 -24.92 9.31
C HIS A 114 0.82 -23.40 9.10
N ILE A 115 1.70 -22.73 9.87
CA ILE A 115 1.94 -21.29 9.75
C ILE A 115 2.76 -20.98 8.49
N SER A 116 3.72 -21.85 8.12
CA SER A 116 4.45 -21.74 6.86
C SER A 116 3.54 -21.96 5.63
N LEU A 117 2.49 -22.78 5.74
CA LEU A 117 1.52 -22.96 4.66
C LEU A 117 0.60 -21.75 4.46
N CYS A 118 0.25 -21.02 5.53
CA CYS A 118 -0.59 -19.82 5.44
C CYS A 118 0.05 -18.72 4.57
N PHE A 119 1.39 -18.64 4.57
CA PHE A 119 2.15 -17.77 3.67
C PHE A 119 2.10 -18.21 2.20
N CYS A 120 2.06 -19.51 1.93
CA CYS A 120 1.97 -20.03 0.56
C CYS A 120 0.56 -19.90 -0.04
N THR A 121 -0.51 -20.07 0.76
CA THR A 121 -1.88 -20.05 0.22
C THR A 121 -2.33 -18.64 -0.20
N LEU A 122 -1.90 -17.59 0.49
CA LEU A 122 -2.12 -16.19 0.05
C LEU A 122 -1.30 -15.79 -1.19
N ALA A 123 -0.39 -16.65 -1.64
CA ALA A 123 0.51 -16.41 -2.78
C ALA A 123 0.21 -17.30 -4.00
N LEU A 124 -0.86 -18.13 -4.02
CA LEU A 124 -1.09 -19.14 -5.07
C LEU A 124 -2.46 -19.14 -5.76
N ASP A 125 -3.38 -18.23 -5.43
CA ASP A 125 -4.55 -17.94 -6.27
C ASP A 125 -4.33 -16.69 -7.13
#